data_AF-A0A212JUG8-F1
#
_entry.id   AF-A0A212JUG8-F1
#
_cell.length_a   1.000
_cell.length_b   1.000
_cell.length_c   1.000
_cell.angle_alpha   90.00
_cell.angle_beta   90.00
_cell.angle_gamma   90.00
#
_symmetry.space_group_name_H-M   'P 1'
#
loop_
_entity.id
_entity.type
_entity.pdbx_description
1 polymer ?
#
loop_
_entity_poly.entity_id
_entity_poly.type
_entity_poly.pdbx_seq_one_letter_code
_entity_poly.pdbx_strand_id
1 'polypeptide(L)'
;MARRKKNIIDITKLNIYPLLLKELKEHPDYADKDLSSLTLTVYDSFEASIKDVDKAITHLKRYVTANKNFIKTFQNEQFISRIQLAKMLGISRQTLTGWINKGFITPLQSKYLKHTETFNTDTVLKELQEYKNAHSEK
;
A
#
# COMPACT_ATOMS: atom_id res chain seq x y z
N MET A 1 -1.21 -5.32 -11.38
CA MET A 1 -0.04 -5.24 -10.47
C MET A 1 0.97 -6.27 -10.94
N ALA A 2 2.25 -5.90 -11.08
CA ALA A 2 3.28 -6.89 -11.39
C ALA A 2 3.41 -7.85 -10.20
N ARG A 3 3.41 -9.16 -10.48
CA ARG A 3 3.55 -10.19 -9.46
C ARG A 3 4.91 -10.01 -8.78
N ARG A 4 4.95 -9.94 -7.44
CA ARG A 4 6.21 -9.88 -6.68
C ARG A 4 7.03 -11.11 -7.07
N LYS A 5 8.30 -10.88 -7.43
CA LYS A 5 9.21 -11.97 -7.74
C LYS A 5 9.33 -12.84 -6.49
N LYS A 6 9.07 -14.13 -6.66
CA LYS A 6 9.12 -15.12 -5.60
C LYS A 6 10.24 -16.09 -5.94
N ASN A 7 11.05 -16.40 -4.94
CA ASN A 7 12.00 -17.49 -5.01
C ASN A 7 11.41 -18.65 -4.22
N ILE A 8 11.28 -19.79 -4.87
CA ILE A 8 10.81 -21.02 -4.24
C ILE A 8 12.05 -21.80 -3.88
N ILE A 9 12.23 -22.05 -2.59
CA ILE A 9 13.32 -22.85 -2.04
C ILE A 9 12.72 -24.20 -1.68
N ASP A 10 13.34 -25.25 -2.19
CA ASP A 10 13.01 -26.62 -1.82
C ASP A 10 13.58 -26.90 -0.42
N ILE A 11 12.69 -27.10 0.57
CA ILE A 11 13.10 -27.28 1.97
C ILE A 11 13.80 -28.61 2.14
N THR A 12 13.43 -29.63 1.34
CA THR A 12 14.00 -30.99 1.44
C THR A 12 15.51 -31.04 1.24
N LYS A 13 16.06 -30.02 0.58
CA LYS A 13 17.50 -29.86 0.30
C LYS A 13 18.25 -29.09 1.40
N LEU A 14 17.56 -28.62 2.44
CA LEU A 14 18.15 -27.87 3.55
C LEU A 14 18.46 -28.80 4.74
N ASN A 15 19.59 -28.56 5.40
CA ASN A 15 20.00 -29.34 6.58
C ASN A 15 18.99 -29.28 7.76
N ILE A 16 18.11 -28.28 7.78
CA ILE A 16 17.10 -28.08 8.82
C ILE A 16 15.81 -28.90 8.58
N TYR A 17 15.66 -29.51 7.41
CA TYR A 17 14.46 -30.27 7.05
C TYR A 17 14.07 -31.37 8.05
N PRO A 18 14.99 -32.19 8.58
CA PRO A 18 14.64 -33.22 9.56
C PRO A 18 14.06 -32.64 10.86
N LEU A 19 14.54 -31.46 11.26
CA LEU A 19 14.06 -30.76 12.46
C LEU A 19 12.64 -30.22 12.24
N LEU A 20 12.41 -29.58 11.08
CA LEU A 20 11.09 -29.07 10.69
C LEU A 20 10.06 -30.18 10.55
N LEU A 21 10.44 -31.33 10.00
CA LEU A 21 9.56 -32.49 9.89
C LEU A 21 9.07 -32.98 11.25
N LYS A 22 9.96 -32.98 12.26
CA LYS A 22 9.61 -33.42 13.61
C LYS A 22 8.59 -32.46 14.23
N GLU A 23 8.87 -31.15 14.16
CA GLU A 23 7.99 -30.11 14.70
C GLU A 23 6.62 -30.07 14.00
N LEU A 24 6.58 -30.22 12.67
CA LEU A 24 5.34 -30.24 11.91
C LEU A 24 4.50 -31.50 12.18
N LYS A 25 5.12 -32.66 12.42
CA LYS A 25 4.39 -33.89 12.76
C LYS A 25 3.79 -33.87 14.17
N GLU A 26 4.41 -33.13 15.09
CA GLU A 26 3.87 -32.92 16.44
C GLU A 26 2.68 -31.93 16.43
N HIS A 27 2.48 -31.20 15.33
CA HIS A 27 1.39 -30.25 15.17
C HIS A 27 0.13 -30.93 14.59
N PRO A 28 -1.05 -30.82 15.24
CA PRO A 28 -2.26 -31.56 14.86
C PRO A 28 -2.73 -31.26 13.43
N ASP A 29 -2.54 -30.03 12.93
CA ASP A 29 -2.94 -29.65 11.58
C ASP A 29 -2.10 -30.26 10.45
N TYR A 30 -0.93 -30.86 10.76
CA TYR A 30 0.02 -31.36 9.76
C TYR A 30 0.47 -32.79 9.99
N ALA A 31 0.06 -33.43 11.10
CA ALA A 31 0.42 -34.81 11.46
C ALA A 31 0.10 -35.83 10.36
N ASP A 32 -1.03 -35.67 9.67
CA ASP A 32 -1.52 -36.59 8.64
C ASP A 32 -1.22 -36.13 7.19
N LYS A 33 -0.48 -35.03 7.03
CA LYS A 33 -0.20 -34.44 5.70
C LYS A 33 1.11 -34.96 5.12
N ASP A 34 1.16 -35.03 3.80
CA ASP A 34 2.41 -35.31 3.08
C ASP A 34 3.34 -34.08 3.15
N LEU A 35 4.45 -34.24 3.85
CA LEU A 35 5.47 -33.20 4.05
C LEU A 35 6.64 -33.32 3.06
N SER A 36 6.61 -34.30 2.14
CA SER A 36 7.67 -34.52 1.16
C SER A 36 7.78 -33.41 0.11
N SER A 37 6.71 -32.62 -0.09
CA SER A 37 6.64 -31.51 -1.05
C SER A 37 6.78 -30.12 -0.41
N LEU A 38 7.42 -30.03 0.75
CA LEU A 38 7.57 -28.79 1.52
C LEU A 38 8.44 -27.75 0.79
N THR A 39 7.88 -26.57 0.51
CA THR A 39 8.60 -25.45 -0.13
C THR A 39 8.57 -24.19 0.72
N LEU A 40 9.70 -23.51 0.86
CA LEU A 40 9.80 -22.17 1.41
C LEU A 40 9.63 -21.16 0.27
N THR A 41 8.65 -20.27 0.40
CA THR A 41 8.52 -19.15 -0.54
C THR A 41 9.12 -17.90 0.09
N VAL A 42 10.22 -17.41 -0.49
CA VAL A 42 10.83 -16.14 -0.11
C VAL A 42 10.45 -15.09 -1.15
N TYR A 43 9.97 -13.95 -0.67
CA TYR A 43 9.64 -12.84 -1.53
C TYR A 43 10.73 -11.77 -1.44
N ASP A 44 11.24 -11.31 -2.58
CA ASP A 44 12.29 -10.27 -2.63
C ASP A 44 11.85 -9.02 -1.85
N SER A 45 12.72 -8.46 -1.00
CA SER A 45 12.42 -7.18 -0.34
C SER A 45 12.23 -6.13 -1.44
N PHE A 46 11.11 -5.41 -1.36
CA PHE A 46 10.83 -4.32 -2.26
C PHE A 46 10.62 -3.10 -1.38
N GLU A 47 11.52 -2.12 -1.49
CA GLU A 47 11.24 -0.80 -0.96
C GLU A 47 9.98 -0.31 -1.65
N ALA A 48 8.94 -0.12 -0.85
CA ALA A 48 7.69 0.39 -1.35
C ALA A 48 7.98 1.74 -2.05
N SER A 49 7.51 1.90 -3.29
CA SER A 49 7.66 3.15 -4.01
C SER A 49 6.37 3.60 -4.67
N ILE A 50 6.26 4.92 -4.85
CA ILE A 50 5.21 5.57 -5.62
C ILE A 50 5.67 5.65 -7.07
N LYS A 51 5.07 4.84 -7.93
CA LYS A 51 5.30 4.93 -9.37
C LYS A 51 4.70 6.24 -9.91
N ASP A 52 5.47 6.99 -10.69
CA ASP A 52 5.06 8.22 -11.38
C ASP A 52 4.49 9.30 -10.42
N VAL A 53 5.15 9.55 -9.29
CA VAL A 53 4.72 10.55 -8.29
C VAL A 53 4.48 11.94 -8.90
N ASP A 54 5.30 12.36 -9.85
CA ASP A 54 5.14 13.63 -10.59
C ASP A 54 3.81 13.73 -11.32
N LYS A 55 3.37 12.62 -11.91
CA LYS A 55 2.08 12.56 -12.62
C LYS A 55 0.94 12.70 -11.63
N ALA A 56 1.02 12.03 -10.48
CA ALA A 56 0.01 12.13 -9.43
C ALA A 56 -0.08 13.56 -8.85
N ILE A 57 1.05 14.20 -8.58
CA ILE A 57 1.13 15.61 -8.14
C ILE A 57 0.50 16.53 -9.19
N THR A 58 0.85 16.36 -10.46
CA THR A 58 0.33 17.19 -11.56
C THR A 58 -1.18 17.02 -11.72
N HIS A 59 -1.67 15.78 -11.65
CA HIS A 59 -3.10 15.49 -11.70
C HIS A 59 -3.86 16.14 -10.54
N LEU A 60 -3.34 16.01 -9.31
CA LEU A 60 -3.96 16.60 -8.13
C LEU A 60 -4.05 18.12 -8.26
N LYS A 61 -2.95 18.78 -8.62
CA LYS A 61 -2.92 20.25 -8.84
C LYS A 61 -3.96 20.67 -9.89
N ARG A 62 -3.95 20.01 -11.05
CA ARG A 62 -4.91 20.30 -12.13
C ARG A 62 -6.35 20.12 -11.69
N TYR A 63 -6.64 19.03 -10.97
CA TYR A 63 -7.98 18.75 -10.47
C TYR A 63 -8.46 19.83 -9.51
N VAL A 64 -7.61 20.22 -8.54
CA VAL A 64 -7.92 21.25 -7.56
C VAL A 64 -8.18 22.59 -8.24
N THR A 65 -7.35 22.99 -9.20
CA THR A 65 -7.55 24.23 -9.96
C THR A 65 -8.85 24.22 -10.75
N ALA A 66 -9.14 23.12 -11.46
CA ALA A 66 -10.33 23.02 -12.32
C ALA A 66 -11.64 22.85 -11.54
N ASN A 67 -11.59 22.27 -10.33
CA ASN A 67 -12.79 21.86 -9.58
C ASN A 67 -12.89 22.53 -8.20
N LYS A 68 -12.24 23.68 -8.00
CA LYS A 68 -12.16 24.37 -6.69
C LYS A 68 -13.53 24.51 -6.02
N ASN A 69 -14.58 24.82 -6.79
CA ASN A 69 -15.93 25.03 -6.27
C ASN A 69 -16.70 23.73 -5.95
N PHE A 70 -16.22 22.58 -6.41
CA PHE A 70 -16.86 21.27 -6.22
C PHE A 70 -16.24 20.46 -5.08
N ILE A 71 -15.11 20.92 -4.53
CA ILE A 71 -14.48 20.30 -3.35
C ILE A 71 -15.26 20.73 -2.12
N LYS A 72 -16.12 19.83 -1.64
CA LYS A 72 -16.95 20.06 -0.45
C LYS A 72 -16.06 20.30 0.76
N THR A 73 -16.20 21.48 1.35
CA THR A 73 -15.46 21.90 2.54
C THR A 73 -16.46 22.35 3.60
N PHE A 74 -16.29 21.92 4.84
CA PHE A 74 -17.06 22.40 5.99
C PHE A 74 -16.10 22.70 7.14
N GLN A 75 -16.15 23.93 7.66
CA GLN A 75 -15.26 24.41 8.73
C GLN A 75 -13.77 24.07 8.48
N ASN A 76 -13.28 24.37 7.27
CA ASN A 76 -11.91 24.08 6.80
C ASN A 76 -11.52 22.60 6.70
N GLU A 77 -12.47 21.68 6.89
CA GLU A 77 -12.29 20.26 6.61
C GLU A 77 -12.84 19.92 5.22
N GLN A 78 -11.99 19.34 4.37
CA GLN A 78 -12.42 18.81 3.09
C GLN A 78 -12.99 17.41 3.28
N PHE A 79 -14.14 17.12 2.64
CA PHE A 79 -14.81 15.82 2.68
C PHE A 79 -14.51 15.06 1.39
N ILE A 80 -13.31 14.50 1.33
CA ILE A 80 -12.83 13.74 0.19
C ILE A 80 -12.79 12.28 0.59
N SER A 81 -13.60 11.46 -0.07
CA SER A 81 -13.53 10.02 0.07
C SER A 81 -12.32 9.44 -0.66
N ARG A 82 -11.94 8.21 -0.31
CA ARG A 82 -10.89 7.45 -1.02
C ARG A 82 -11.17 7.31 -2.52
N ILE A 83 -12.44 7.18 -2.92
CA ILE A 83 -12.83 7.09 -4.33
C ILE A 83 -12.56 8.41 -5.06
N GLN A 84 -12.94 9.53 -4.44
CA GLN A 84 -12.70 10.84 -5.00
C GLN A 84 -11.20 11.12 -5.07
N LEU A 85 -10.43 10.85 -4.01
CA LEU A 85 -8.99 11.08 -4.01
C LEU A 85 -8.28 10.30 -5.12
N ALA A 86 -8.63 9.02 -5.33
CA ALA A 86 -8.05 8.22 -6.42
C ALA A 86 -8.29 8.87 -7.79
N LYS A 87 -9.50 9.42 -8.01
CA LYS A 87 -9.85 10.17 -9.22
C LYS A 87 -9.02 11.47 -9.34
N MET A 88 -8.87 12.22 -8.25
CA MET A 88 -8.08 13.45 -8.22
C MET A 88 -6.61 13.21 -8.55
N LEU A 89 -6.05 12.09 -8.08
CA LEU A 89 -4.67 11.67 -8.33
C LEU A 89 -4.48 11.01 -9.71
N GLY A 90 -5.56 10.67 -10.41
CA GLY A 90 -5.48 9.96 -11.70
C GLY A 90 -5.00 8.51 -11.59
N ILE A 91 -5.29 7.84 -10.47
CA ILE A 91 -4.85 6.46 -10.18
C ILE A 91 -6.04 5.53 -9.89
N SER A 92 -5.80 4.23 -9.87
CA SER A 92 -6.81 3.26 -9.43
C SER A 92 -7.05 3.31 -7.92
N ARG A 93 -8.25 2.92 -7.48
CA ARG A 93 -8.58 2.79 -6.04
C ARG A 93 -7.63 1.82 -5.32
N GLN A 94 -7.26 0.73 -5.98
CA GLN A 94 -6.34 -0.27 -5.45
C GLN A 94 -4.94 0.30 -5.27
N THR A 95 -4.48 1.15 -6.20
CA THR A 95 -3.20 1.87 -6.08
C THR A 95 -3.21 2.76 -4.85
N LEU A 96 -4.27 3.55 -4.67
CA LEU A 96 -4.41 4.43 -3.51
C LEU A 96 -4.46 3.65 -2.18
N THR A 97 -5.22 2.56 -2.11
CA THR A 97 -5.21 1.67 -0.93
C THR A 97 -3.82 1.12 -0.65
N GLY A 98 -3.08 0.74 -1.69
CA GLY A 98 -1.69 0.35 -1.55
C GLY A 98 -0.83 1.46 -0.95
N TRP A 99 -0.99 2.70 -1.41
CA TRP A 99 -0.24 3.85 -0.89
C TRP A 99 -0.57 4.16 0.58
N ILE A 100 -1.85 4.09 0.96
CA ILE A 100 -2.30 4.27 2.35
C ILE A 100 -1.69 3.19 3.26
N ASN A 101 -1.82 1.91 2.87
CA ASN A 101 -1.28 0.80 3.67
C ASN A 101 0.26 0.85 3.82
N LYS A 102 0.93 1.51 2.89
CA LYS A 102 2.39 1.70 2.88
C LYS A 102 2.81 3.01 3.56
N GLY A 103 1.86 3.81 4.06
CA GLY A 103 2.14 5.08 4.75
C GLY A 103 2.55 6.23 3.85
N PHE A 104 2.32 6.16 2.54
CA PHE A 104 2.63 7.26 1.62
C PHE A 104 1.61 8.40 1.66
N ILE A 105 0.38 8.08 2.03
CA ILE A 105 -0.72 9.04 2.18
C ILE A 105 -1.43 8.72 3.48
N THR A 106 -1.59 9.74 4.33
CA THR A 106 -2.25 9.57 5.62
C THR A 106 -3.72 9.98 5.53
N PRO A 107 -4.68 9.06 5.80
CA PRO A 107 -6.07 9.44 5.97
C PRO A 107 -6.25 10.25 7.25
N LEU A 108 -7.11 11.26 7.21
CA LEU A 108 -7.51 12.05 8.38
C LEU A 108 -8.82 11.50 8.92
N GLN A 109 -8.94 11.35 10.24
CA GLN A 109 -10.24 11.10 10.84
C GLN A 109 -11.07 12.39 10.81
N SER A 110 -12.29 12.30 10.28
CA SER A 110 -13.18 13.45 10.20
C SER A 110 -13.55 13.93 11.60
N LYS A 111 -13.51 15.24 11.82
CA LYS A 111 -13.96 15.84 13.10
C LYS A 111 -15.47 15.84 13.23
N TYR A 112 -16.18 15.82 12.10
CA TYR A 112 -17.63 16.01 12.02
C TYR A 112 -18.38 14.72 11.72
N LEU A 113 -17.76 13.77 11.01
CA LEU A 113 -18.34 12.47 10.72
C LEU A 113 -17.62 11.38 11.53
N LYS A 114 -18.32 10.83 12.53
CA LYS A 114 -17.79 9.74 13.35
C LYS A 114 -17.39 8.55 12.46
N HIS A 115 -16.26 7.93 12.79
CA HIS A 115 -15.73 6.73 12.12
C HIS A 115 -15.52 6.89 10.60
N THR A 116 -15.35 8.12 10.11
CA THR A 116 -15.18 8.39 8.67
C THR A 116 -13.80 8.98 8.41
N GLU A 117 -13.03 8.31 7.56
CA GLU A 117 -11.79 8.83 7.01
C GLU A 117 -12.07 9.83 5.88
N THR A 118 -11.34 10.94 5.89
CA THR A 118 -11.31 11.94 4.83
C THR A 118 -9.89 12.27 4.43
N PHE A 119 -9.73 13.07 3.37
CA PHE A 119 -8.45 13.55 2.89
C PHE A 119 -8.48 15.06 2.67
N ASN A 120 -7.35 15.70 2.90
CA ASN A 120 -7.11 17.09 2.58
C ASN A 120 -6.12 17.18 1.40
N THR A 121 -6.45 17.95 0.36
CA THR A 121 -5.64 18.08 -0.86
C THR A 121 -4.26 18.65 -0.59
N ASP A 122 -4.13 19.61 0.34
CA ASP A 122 -2.86 20.26 0.66
C ASP A 122 -1.94 19.32 1.44
N THR A 123 -2.51 18.57 2.40
CA THR A 123 -1.78 17.53 3.14
C THR A 123 -1.27 16.44 2.19
N VAL A 124 -2.14 15.89 1.35
CA VAL A 124 -1.76 14.85 0.38
C VAL A 124 -0.70 15.39 -0.59
N LEU A 125 -0.85 16.62 -1.05
CA LEU A 125 0.11 17.25 -1.96
C LEU A 125 1.49 17.41 -1.30
N LYS A 126 1.52 17.78 -0.02
CA LYS A 126 2.75 17.89 0.77
C LYS A 126 3.42 16.52 0.94
N GLU A 127 2.69 15.49 1.35
CA GLU A 127 3.22 14.12 1.51
C GLU A 127 3.84 13.60 0.21
N LEU A 128 3.18 13.81 -0.93
CA LEU A 128 3.71 13.40 -2.24
C LEU A 128 4.97 14.19 -2.64
N GLN A 129 5.05 15.48 -2.29
CA GLN A 129 6.23 16.31 -2.55
C GLN A 129 7.40 15.91 -1.66
N GLU A 130 7.16 15.65 -0.38
CA GLU A 130 8.18 15.15 0.55
C GLU A 130 8.72 13.80 0.08
N TYR A 131 7.83 12.88 -0.32
CA TYR A 131 8.23 11.61 -0.92
C TYR A 131 9.10 11.82 -2.16
N LYS A 132 8.66 12.70 -3.08
CA LYS A 132 9.42 13.01 -4.30
C LYS A 132 10.81 13.53 -3.96
N ASN A 133 10.92 14.51 -3.06
CA ASN A 133 12.20 15.12 -2.71
C ASN A 133 13.16 14.08 -2.12
N ALA A 134 12.67 13.22 -1.21
CA ALA A 134 13.46 12.15 -0.60
C ALA A 134 13.94 11.06 -1.60
N HIS A 135 13.29 10.94 -2.77
CA HIS A 135 13.59 9.91 -3.78
C HIS A 135 14.09 10.50 -5.12
N SER A 136 14.26 11.83 -5.21
CA SER A 136 14.78 12.54 -6.37
C SER A 136 16.31 12.69 -6.33
N GLU A 137 16.95 12.38 -5.21
CA GLU A 137 18.40 12.50 -4.98
C GLU A 137 19.17 11.17 -5.10
N LYS A 138 18.54 10.12 -5.63
CA LYS A 138 19.18 8.83 -5.95
C LYS A 138 19.14 8.58 -7.46
#